data_AF-A0A7S3FEQ0-F1
#
_entry.id   AF-A0A7S3FEQ0-F1
#
_cell.length_a   1.000
_cell.length_b   1.000
_cell.length_c   1.000
_cell.angle_alpha   90.00
_cell.angle_beta   90.00
_cell.angle_gamma   90.00
#
_symmetry.space_group_name_H-M   'P 1'
#
loop_
_entity.id
_entity.type
_entity.pdbx_description
1 polymer ?
#
loop_
_entity_poly.entity_id
_entity_poly.type
_entity_poly.pdbx_seq_one_letter_code
_entity_poly.pdbx_strand_id
1 'polypeptide(L)'
;AAAMAAFGGAAAQAFEWTTVAVTALSLLLLLVVAALGARAHLTIRKSSPELIDFDALWWARAALITAALAWAAAQLLPLQVLWGEPGLFASLSPAWQSNLCRAYLILSFGVAEPLFIMLALLVTRRAVALSPAVSQRSAARLIYMAALYSLPVCVAQCAIALYDLGDNPIEGPINNSLPDVFVHSFAYGPCSGSAARDECVEAAAAASAPPPDGSCPPGGAECCCAFCTVPLFSTIASAVLVILWLAGLTYVSMQLAALVVNRALLKRLRMLQGVLSVSLLVALCTRLGRAFTTAGSAGSTTLGLVYAACAAAAAAGGVITLALRPVMDATALIGVLRREDAEQRLLSGAGFVGVTPVAAPGWLALGDGPLGDGPSGDGDRGEGSTAEGAPQVPDAAPASQQTLELAETGSQPNPLLEAHAMPSEMSAASLSPAAVATPGRRGGGDDAAARRSLEFDGLGNERSPEHRPATEEHDAGHLLQETEEA
;
A
#
# COMPACT_ATOMS: atom_id res chain seq x y z
N ALA A 1 -22.49 -16.19 -39.02
CA ALA A 1 -23.18 -15.87 -37.76
C ALA A 1 -22.85 -16.93 -36.71
N ALA A 2 -23.36 -18.16 -36.82
CA ALA A 2 -23.12 -19.25 -35.86
C ALA A 2 -21.63 -19.48 -35.50
N ALA A 3 -20.72 -19.51 -36.48
CA ALA A 3 -19.28 -19.67 -36.19
C ALA A 3 -18.66 -18.49 -35.41
N MET A 4 -19.16 -17.25 -35.62
CA MET A 4 -18.69 -16.09 -34.86
C MET A 4 -19.25 -16.10 -33.43
N ALA A 5 -20.48 -16.59 -33.24
CA ALA A 5 -21.08 -16.72 -31.93
C ALA A 5 -20.42 -17.84 -31.10
N ALA A 6 -20.19 -19.00 -31.71
CA ALA A 6 -19.45 -20.10 -31.08
C ALA A 6 -18.02 -19.68 -30.68
N PHE A 7 -17.33 -18.92 -31.54
CA PHE A 7 -16.02 -18.35 -31.20
C PHE A 7 -16.11 -17.35 -30.03
N GLY A 8 -17.15 -16.52 -30.00
CA GLY A 8 -17.41 -15.58 -28.90
C GLY A 8 -17.60 -16.27 -27.55
N GLY A 9 -18.37 -17.37 -27.51
CA GLY A 9 -18.59 -18.16 -26.30
C GLY A 9 -17.31 -18.81 -25.78
N ALA A 10 -16.54 -19.47 -26.65
CA ALA A 10 -15.27 -20.09 -26.27
C ALA A 10 -14.24 -19.07 -25.77
N ALA A 11 -14.16 -17.90 -26.41
CA ALA A 11 -13.28 -16.82 -25.98
C ALA A 11 -13.70 -16.24 -24.62
N ALA A 12 -15.00 -16.01 -24.39
CA ALA A 12 -15.52 -15.51 -23.12
C ALA A 12 -15.17 -16.45 -21.96
N GLN A 13 -15.38 -17.76 -22.13
CA GLN A 13 -15.00 -18.75 -21.12
C GLN A 13 -13.49 -18.75 -20.86
N ALA A 14 -12.66 -18.70 -21.90
CA ALA A 14 -11.21 -18.62 -21.74
C ALA A 14 -10.77 -17.37 -20.95
N PHE A 15 -11.39 -16.22 -21.18
CA PHE A 15 -11.09 -14.99 -20.43
C PHE A 15 -11.54 -15.06 -18.97
N GLU A 16 -12.66 -15.71 -18.67
CA GLU A 16 -13.09 -15.92 -17.29
C GLU A 16 -12.12 -16.81 -16.51
N TRP A 17 -11.72 -17.95 -17.08
CA TRP A 17 -10.70 -18.82 -16.46
C TRP A 17 -9.35 -18.13 -16.30
N THR A 18 -8.97 -17.30 -17.27
CA THR A 18 -7.76 -16.48 -17.16
C THR A 18 -7.89 -15.48 -16.01
N THR A 19 -9.07 -14.89 -15.82
CA THR A 19 -9.34 -13.98 -14.69
C THR A 19 -9.25 -14.72 -13.35
N VAL A 20 -9.79 -15.93 -13.25
CA VAL A 20 -9.61 -16.81 -12.06
C VAL A 20 -8.12 -17.06 -11.82
N ALA A 21 -7.36 -17.43 -12.86
CA ALA A 21 -5.95 -17.75 -12.72
C ALA A 21 -5.13 -16.52 -12.25
N VAL A 22 -5.35 -15.35 -12.85
CA VAL A 22 -4.66 -14.10 -12.48
C VAL A 22 -4.98 -13.70 -11.04
N THR A 23 -6.25 -13.75 -10.65
CA THR A 23 -6.68 -13.41 -9.28
C THR A 23 -6.15 -14.40 -8.25
N ALA A 24 -6.19 -15.72 -8.54
CA ALA A 24 -5.63 -16.75 -7.68
C ALA A 24 -4.11 -16.60 -7.49
N LEU A 25 -3.36 -16.34 -8.58
CA LEU A 25 -1.93 -16.08 -8.51
C LEU A 25 -1.62 -14.81 -7.72
N SER A 26 -2.43 -13.75 -7.88
CA SER A 26 -2.29 -12.51 -7.11
C SER A 26 -2.53 -12.75 -5.61
N LEU A 27 -3.58 -13.49 -5.24
CA LEU A 27 -3.86 -13.87 -3.87
C LEU A 27 -2.73 -14.71 -3.26
N LEU A 28 -2.23 -15.71 -4.01
CA LEU A 28 -1.09 -16.53 -3.57
C LEU A 28 0.15 -15.66 -3.31
N LEU A 29 0.47 -14.74 -4.22
CA LEU A 29 1.58 -13.80 -4.05
C LEU A 29 1.41 -12.94 -2.80
N LEU A 30 0.22 -12.36 -2.59
CA LEU A 30 -0.07 -11.54 -1.41
C LEU A 30 0.03 -12.33 -0.11
N LEU A 31 -0.43 -13.59 -0.09
CA LEU A 31 -0.29 -14.50 1.06
C LEU A 31 1.17 -14.84 1.36
N VAL A 32 1.98 -15.09 0.32
CA VAL A 32 3.43 -15.30 0.48
C VAL A 32 4.09 -14.06 1.07
N VAL A 33 3.76 -12.86 0.57
CA VAL A 33 4.28 -11.61 1.15
C VAL A 33 3.82 -11.41 2.59
N ALA A 34 2.57 -11.74 2.92
CA ALA A 34 2.06 -11.69 4.29
C ALA A 34 2.86 -12.62 5.22
N ALA A 35 3.10 -13.86 4.80
CA ALA A 35 3.85 -14.85 5.56
C ALA A 35 5.32 -14.45 5.76
N LEU A 36 5.98 -13.94 4.71
CA LEU A 36 7.35 -13.44 4.79
C LEU A 36 7.45 -12.22 5.72
N GLY A 37 6.51 -11.27 5.60
CA GLY A 37 6.42 -10.12 6.48
C GLY A 37 6.22 -10.52 7.95
N ALA A 38 5.29 -11.44 8.21
CA ALA A 38 5.01 -11.93 9.56
C ALA A 38 6.21 -12.68 10.16
N ARG A 39 6.89 -13.53 9.38
CA ARG A 39 8.10 -14.21 9.81
C ARG A 39 9.21 -13.22 10.17
N ALA A 40 9.42 -12.22 9.33
CA ALA A 40 10.45 -11.20 9.58
C ALA A 40 10.10 -10.37 10.83
N HIS A 41 8.84 -9.96 10.99
CA HIS A 41 8.35 -9.29 12.19
C HIS A 41 8.62 -10.12 13.46
N LEU A 42 8.24 -11.40 13.46
CA LEU A 42 8.49 -12.30 14.59
C LEU A 42 10.00 -12.51 14.86
N THR A 43 10.84 -12.44 13.83
CA THR A 43 12.29 -12.56 13.96
C THR A 43 12.87 -11.30 14.59
N ILE A 44 12.50 -10.13 14.09
CA ILE A 44 12.93 -8.81 14.58
C ILE A 44 12.56 -8.65 16.05
N ARG A 45 11.32 -9.00 16.40
CA ARG A 45 10.82 -8.91 17.79
C ARG A 45 11.61 -9.78 18.77
N LYS A 46 12.27 -10.84 18.31
CA LYS A 46 13.10 -11.71 19.15
C LYS A 46 14.55 -11.25 19.27
N SER A 47 15.07 -10.51 18.28
CA SER A 47 16.52 -10.29 18.14
C SER A 47 17.09 -9.11 18.93
N SER A 48 16.36 -8.01 19.14
CA SER A 48 16.84 -6.90 19.97
C SER A 48 15.74 -5.89 20.31
N PRO A 49 15.77 -5.28 21.52
CA PRO A 49 14.86 -4.22 21.90
C PRO A 49 15.09 -2.91 21.14
N GLU A 50 16.30 -2.67 20.63
CA GLU A 50 16.64 -1.48 19.85
C GLU A 50 15.93 -1.42 18.49
N LEU A 51 15.51 -2.56 17.95
CA LEU A 51 14.77 -2.63 16.69
C LEU A 51 13.24 -2.52 16.85
N ILE A 52 12.75 -2.35 18.08
CA ILE A 52 11.31 -2.20 18.36
C ILE A 52 10.72 -0.97 17.66
N ASP A 53 11.51 0.11 17.50
CA ASP A 53 11.03 1.32 16.82
C ASP A 53 10.79 1.09 15.32
N PHE A 54 11.58 0.21 14.68
CA PHE A 54 11.34 -0.17 13.28
C PHE A 54 10.05 -0.98 13.10
N ASP A 55 9.63 -1.66 14.17
CA ASP A 55 8.43 -2.49 14.19
C ASP A 55 7.14 -1.66 14.32
N ALA A 56 7.24 -0.39 14.69
CA ALA A 56 6.07 0.46 14.93
C ALA A 56 5.13 0.57 13.72
N LEU A 57 5.65 0.43 12.48
CA LEU A 57 4.85 0.50 11.25
C LEU A 57 4.33 -0.87 10.76
N TRP A 58 4.67 -1.97 11.42
CA TRP A 58 4.21 -3.31 11.02
C TRP A 58 2.69 -3.40 10.91
N TRP A 59 1.95 -2.83 11.88
CA TRP A 59 0.49 -2.81 11.85
C TRP A 59 -0.08 -2.13 10.60
N ALA A 60 0.52 -1.03 10.15
CA ALA A 60 0.10 -0.35 8.93
C ALA A 60 0.40 -1.20 7.67
N ARG A 61 1.54 -1.91 7.65
CA ARG A 61 1.88 -2.84 6.56
C ARG A 61 0.94 -4.05 6.54
N ALA A 62 0.63 -4.62 7.70
CA ALA A 62 -0.33 -5.71 7.83
C ALA A 62 -1.72 -5.26 7.34
N ALA A 63 -2.20 -4.09 7.76
CA ALA A 63 -3.46 -3.53 7.28
C ALA A 63 -3.46 -3.32 5.76
N LEU A 64 -2.36 -2.83 5.17
CA LEU A 64 -2.21 -2.66 3.72
C LEU A 64 -2.32 -4.01 2.99
N ILE A 65 -1.65 -5.05 3.50
CA ILE A 65 -1.71 -6.41 2.94
C ILE A 65 -3.12 -6.99 3.06
N THR A 66 -3.78 -6.82 4.21
CA THR A 66 -5.15 -7.29 4.42
C THR A 66 -6.13 -6.58 3.47
N ALA A 67 -6.01 -5.27 3.29
CA ALA A 67 -6.83 -4.52 2.34
C ALA A 67 -6.59 -4.99 0.90
N ALA A 68 -5.33 -5.24 0.52
CA ALA A 68 -4.99 -5.78 -0.80
C ALA A 68 -5.55 -7.20 -1.02
N LEU A 69 -5.48 -8.08 -0.01
CA LEU A 69 -6.07 -9.41 -0.05
C LEU A 69 -7.59 -9.35 -0.19
N ALA A 70 -8.25 -8.51 0.61
CA ALA A 70 -9.69 -8.32 0.51
C ALA A 70 -10.10 -7.77 -0.86
N TRP A 71 -9.34 -6.82 -1.42
CA TRP A 71 -9.61 -6.26 -2.74
C TRP A 71 -9.40 -7.29 -3.85
N ALA A 72 -8.32 -8.06 -3.81
CA ALA A 72 -8.06 -9.12 -4.78
C ALA A 72 -9.10 -10.26 -4.69
N ALA A 73 -9.51 -10.65 -3.48
CA ALA A 73 -10.55 -11.65 -3.27
C ALA A 73 -11.91 -11.16 -3.76
N ALA A 74 -12.21 -9.87 -3.59
CA ALA A 74 -13.43 -9.28 -4.09
C ALA A 74 -13.57 -9.42 -5.63
N GLN A 75 -12.45 -9.47 -6.37
CA GLN A 75 -12.47 -9.68 -7.82
C GLN A 75 -12.99 -11.05 -8.25
N LEU A 76 -13.11 -12.02 -7.33
CA LEU A 76 -13.68 -13.33 -7.64
C LEU A 76 -15.21 -13.30 -7.70
N LEU A 77 -15.85 -12.36 -6.99
CA LEU A 77 -17.31 -12.32 -6.87
C LEU A 77 -18.04 -11.97 -8.17
N PRO A 78 -17.51 -11.18 -9.13
CA PRO A 78 -18.19 -10.95 -10.41
C PRO A 78 -18.13 -12.11 -11.41
N LEU A 79 -17.31 -13.14 -11.18
CA LEU A 79 -17.07 -14.19 -12.18
C LEU A 79 -18.22 -15.17 -12.28
N GLN A 80 -18.73 -15.37 -13.49
CA GLN A 80 -19.85 -16.28 -13.77
C GLN A 80 -19.52 -17.74 -13.44
N VAL A 81 -18.26 -18.14 -13.55
CA VAL A 81 -17.79 -19.49 -13.14
C VAL A 81 -18.13 -19.82 -11.69
N LEU A 82 -18.17 -18.81 -10.79
CA LEU A 82 -18.52 -19.03 -9.39
C LEU A 82 -20.04 -19.20 -9.17
N TRP A 83 -20.85 -18.60 -10.03
CA TRP A 83 -22.32 -18.55 -9.91
C TRP A 83 -23.05 -19.62 -10.72
N GLY A 84 -22.51 -20.03 -11.87
CA GLY A 84 -23.15 -21.02 -12.75
C GLY A 84 -22.77 -22.46 -12.40
N GLU A 85 -23.72 -23.40 -12.50
CA GLU A 85 -23.51 -24.85 -12.30
C GLU A 85 -22.24 -25.39 -12.99
N PRO A 86 -21.29 -26.07 -12.32
CA PRO A 86 -21.30 -26.59 -10.93
C PRO A 86 -20.62 -25.64 -9.91
N GLY A 87 -20.69 -24.33 -10.14
CA GLY A 87 -20.03 -23.29 -9.33
C GLY A 87 -20.47 -23.30 -7.85
N LEU A 88 -19.62 -22.76 -6.99
CA LEU A 88 -19.79 -22.78 -5.53
C LEU A 88 -21.12 -22.13 -5.07
N PHE A 89 -21.61 -21.14 -5.80
CA PHE A 89 -22.81 -20.37 -5.46
C PHE A 89 -24.06 -20.74 -6.26
N ALA A 90 -23.98 -21.75 -7.12
CA ALA A 90 -25.12 -22.19 -7.93
C ALA A 90 -26.30 -22.68 -7.05
N SER A 91 -26.00 -23.26 -5.89
CA SER A 91 -27.00 -23.77 -4.93
C SER A 91 -27.64 -22.69 -4.04
N LEU A 92 -27.15 -21.44 -4.09
CA LEU A 92 -27.70 -20.36 -3.27
C LEU A 92 -29.02 -19.84 -3.85
N SER A 93 -30.00 -19.57 -2.98
CA SER A 93 -31.27 -18.97 -3.41
C SER A 93 -31.05 -17.62 -4.11
N PRO A 94 -31.90 -17.20 -5.05
CA PRO A 94 -31.77 -15.92 -5.77
C PRO A 94 -31.63 -14.69 -4.85
N ALA A 95 -32.30 -14.68 -3.69
CA ALA A 95 -32.19 -13.62 -2.69
C ALA A 95 -30.76 -13.49 -2.12
N TRP A 96 -30.10 -14.62 -1.87
CA TRP A 96 -28.71 -14.65 -1.42
C TRP A 96 -27.75 -14.18 -2.52
N GLN A 97 -28.01 -14.52 -3.78
CA GLN A 97 -27.19 -14.07 -4.90
C GLN A 97 -27.23 -12.54 -5.04
N SER A 98 -28.42 -11.94 -4.95
CA SER A 98 -28.59 -10.48 -4.93
C SER A 98 -27.86 -9.83 -3.75
N ASN A 99 -28.01 -10.37 -2.53
CA ASN A 99 -27.34 -9.84 -1.35
C ASN A 99 -25.82 -9.94 -1.43
N LEU A 100 -25.28 -11.03 -1.95
CA LEU A 100 -23.83 -11.19 -2.17
C LEU A 100 -23.31 -10.21 -3.24
N CYS A 101 -24.11 -9.92 -4.27
CA CYS A 101 -23.77 -8.91 -5.26
C CYS A 101 -23.67 -7.50 -4.66
N ARG A 102 -24.63 -7.15 -3.80
CA ARG A 102 -24.61 -5.89 -3.03
C ARG A 102 -23.42 -5.84 -2.08
N ALA A 103 -23.16 -6.94 -1.38
CA ALA A 103 -22.00 -7.07 -0.51
C ALA A 103 -20.69 -6.91 -1.30
N TYR A 104 -20.59 -7.44 -2.52
CA TYR A 104 -19.45 -7.22 -3.41
C TYR A 104 -19.23 -5.74 -3.69
N LEU A 105 -20.28 -5.00 -4.05
CA LEU A 105 -20.15 -3.56 -4.35
C LEU A 105 -19.63 -2.78 -3.15
N ILE A 106 -20.21 -3.02 -1.97
CA ILE A 106 -19.81 -2.37 -0.72
C ILE A 106 -18.38 -2.77 -0.33
N LEU A 107 -18.08 -4.07 -0.33
CA LEU A 107 -16.79 -4.58 0.13
C LEU A 107 -15.66 -4.20 -0.81
N SER A 108 -15.86 -4.32 -2.13
CA SER A 108 -14.83 -4.03 -3.13
C SER A 108 -14.61 -2.53 -3.28
N PHE A 109 -15.65 -1.79 -3.70
CA PHE A 109 -15.56 -0.38 -4.08
C PHE A 109 -15.74 0.57 -2.91
N GLY A 110 -16.49 0.17 -1.89
CA GLY A 110 -16.75 0.98 -0.70
C GLY A 110 -15.65 0.89 0.36
N VAL A 111 -14.99 -0.27 0.50
CA VAL A 111 -14.06 -0.54 1.60
C VAL A 111 -12.67 -0.94 1.12
N ALA A 112 -12.52 -2.06 0.41
CA ALA A 112 -11.21 -2.67 0.18
C ALA A 112 -10.31 -1.84 -0.75
N GLU A 113 -10.83 -1.42 -1.92
CA GLU A 113 -10.12 -0.53 -2.85
C GLU A 113 -9.74 0.82 -2.20
N PRO A 114 -10.70 1.62 -1.65
CA PRO A 114 -10.37 2.92 -1.07
C PRO A 114 -9.44 2.80 0.13
N LEU A 115 -9.59 1.78 0.97
CA LEU A 115 -8.71 1.55 2.12
C LEU A 115 -7.29 1.20 1.68
N PHE A 116 -7.12 0.32 0.68
CA PHE A 116 -5.82 -0.02 0.12
C PHE A 116 -5.10 1.22 -0.44
N ILE A 117 -5.82 1.99 -1.26
CA ILE A 117 -5.34 3.22 -1.89
C ILE A 117 -4.95 4.26 -0.82
N MET A 118 -5.80 4.51 0.18
CA MET A 118 -5.50 5.46 1.26
C MET A 118 -4.35 5.01 2.16
N LEU A 119 -4.28 3.74 2.52
CA LEU A 119 -3.16 3.18 3.27
C LEU A 119 -1.86 3.33 2.48
N ALA A 120 -1.86 3.04 1.18
CA ALA A 120 -0.67 3.18 0.35
C ALA A 120 -0.15 4.62 0.34
N LEU A 121 -1.03 5.62 0.20
CA LEU A 121 -0.65 7.03 0.23
C LEU A 121 -0.13 7.47 1.60
N LEU A 122 -0.83 7.12 2.68
CA LEU A 122 -0.44 7.54 4.02
C LEU A 122 0.86 6.86 4.46
N VAL A 123 1.03 5.56 4.18
CA VAL A 123 2.29 4.84 4.42
C VAL A 123 3.42 5.46 3.61
N THR A 124 3.19 5.80 2.33
CA THR A 124 4.21 6.48 1.50
C THR A 124 4.59 7.84 2.09
N ARG A 125 3.60 8.66 2.48
CA ARG A 125 3.83 9.98 3.10
C ARG A 125 4.61 9.84 4.40
N ARG A 126 4.30 8.82 5.22
CA ARG A 126 4.99 8.58 6.49
C ARG A 126 6.39 8.03 6.31
N ALA A 127 6.60 7.12 5.36
CA ALA A 127 7.92 6.55 5.07
C ALA A 127 8.97 7.62 4.72
N VAL A 128 8.54 8.81 4.29
CA VAL A 128 9.44 9.90 3.94
C VAL A 128 9.45 11.07 4.92
N ALA A 129 8.51 11.10 5.87
CA ALA A 129 8.69 11.94 7.04
C ALA A 129 9.80 11.30 7.89
N LEU A 130 11.05 11.74 7.70
CA LEU A 130 12.31 11.27 8.32
C LEU A 130 12.36 11.32 9.86
N SER A 131 11.22 11.39 10.55
CA SER A 131 11.17 11.54 12.00
C SER A 131 11.58 10.22 12.68
N PRO A 132 12.68 10.21 13.46
CA PRO A 132 13.23 9.00 14.07
C PRO A 132 12.39 8.44 15.24
N ALA A 133 11.34 9.14 15.68
CA ALA A 133 10.50 8.70 16.81
C ALA A 133 9.10 8.27 16.33
N VAL A 134 8.98 7.04 15.84
CA VAL A 134 7.69 6.46 15.43
C VAL A 134 7.14 5.61 16.56
N SER A 135 6.20 6.15 17.34
CA SER A 135 5.49 5.34 18.35
C SER A 135 4.44 4.43 17.70
N GLN A 136 4.16 3.26 18.29
CA GLN A 136 3.08 2.35 17.86
C GLN A 136 1.71 3.04 17.71
N ARG A 137 1.43 4.05 18.56
CA ARG A 137 0.21 4.89 18.48
C ARG A 137 0.08 5.61 17.13
N SER A 138 1.17 5.85 16.43
CA SER A 138 1.17 6.51 15.12
C SER A 138 0.66 5.60 13.99
N ALA A 139 0.91 4.29 14.04
CA ALA A 139 0.40 3.35 13.05
C ALA A 139 -1.11 3.13 13.18
N ALA A 140 -1.61 2.98 14.41
CA ALA A 140 -3.06 2.93 14.66
C ALA A 140 -3.76 4.20 14.17
N ARG A 141 -3.16 5.38 14.42
CA ARG A 141 -3.66 6.66 13.90
C ARG A 141 -3.69 6.68 12.37
N LEU A 142 -2.69 6.11 11.70
CA LEU A 142 -2.64 6.04 10.24
C LEU A 142 -3.74 5.14 9.67
N ILE A 143 -3.96 3.98 10.27
CA ILE A 143 -5.05 3.05 9.88
C ILE A 143 -6.41 3.73 10.10
N TYR A 144 -6.61 4.37 11.25
CA TYR A 144 -7.82 5.11 11.56
C TYR A 144 -8.08 6.23 10.55
N MET A 145 -7.07 7.03 10.21
CA MET A 145 -7.20 8.08 9.20
C MET A 145 -7.52 7.51 7.83
N ALA A 146 -6.88 6.41 7.42
CA ALA A 146 -7.20 5.74 6.15
C ALA A 146 -8.67 5.28 6.10
N ALA A 147 -9.14 4.65 7.18
CA ALA A 147 -10.53 4.23 7.32
C ALA A 147 -11.50 5.42 7.27
N LEU A 148 -11.18 6.51 7.99
CA LEU A 148 -11.98 7.73 8.01
C LEU A 148 -12.07 8.37 6.62
N TYR A 149 -10.98 8.45 5.87
CA TYR A 149 -11.00 8.96 4.49
C TYR A 149 -11.71 8.04 3.50
N SER A 150 -11.79 6.73 3.78
CA SER A 150 -12.60 5.79 2.98
C SER A 150 -14.09 5.82 3.30
N LEU A 151 -14.48 6.37 4.47
CA LEU A 151 -15.85 6.36 4.97
C LEU A 151 -16.86 7.04 4.02
N PRO A 152 -16.59 8.21 3.40
CA PRO A 152 -17.53 8.85 2.48
C PRO A 152 -17.87 7.97 1.27
N VAL A 153 -16.89 7.23 0.75
CA VAL A 153 -17.09 6.31 -0.37
C VAL A 153 -17.87 5.09 0.11
N CYS A 154 -17.51 4.52 1.26
CA CYS A 154 -18.29 3.43 1.88
C CYS A 154 -19.76 3.82 2.06
N VAL A 155 -20.04 4.99 2.64
CA VAL A 155 -21.41 5.51 2.84
C VAL A 155 -22.13 5.70 1.51
N ALA A 156 -21.46 6.26 0.49
CA ALA A 156 -22.05 6.43 -0.84
C ALA A 156 -22.41 5.06 -1.48
N GLN A 157 -21.52 4.08 -1.39
CA GLN A 157 -21.77 2.73 -1.94
C GLN A 157 -22.85 1.98 -1.15
N CYS A 158 -22.88 2.12 0.18
CA CYS A 158 -23.95 1.60 1.02
C CYS A 158 -25.30 2.24 0.66
N ALA A 159 -25.35 3.55 0.46
CA ALA A 159 -26.57 4.23 0.06
C ALA A 159 -27.07 3.69 -1.29
N ILE A 160 -26.20 3.56 -2.29
CA ILE A 160 -26.56 2.98 -3.61
C ILE A 160 -27.11 1.55 -3.44
N ALA A 161 -26.43 0.71 -2.66
CA ALA A 161 -26.87 -0.67 -2.40
C ALA A 161 -28.18 -0.77 -1.60
N LEU A 162 -28.47 0.20 -0.73
CA LEU A 162 -29.73 0.28 0.03
C LEU A 162 -30.88 0.87 -0.79
N TYR A 163 -30.61 1.80 -1.70
CA TYR A 163 -31.63 2.28 -2.63
C TYR A 163 -32.14 1.15 -3.53
N ASP A 164 -31.25 0.23 -3.95
CA ASP A 164 -31.60 -0.98 -4.70
C ASP A 164 -32.47 -1.98 -3.90
N LEU A 165 -32.58 -1.83 -2.57
CA LEU A 165 -33.50 -2.61 -1.71
C LEU A 165 -34.91 -2.01 -1.62
N GLY A 166 -35.05 -0.70 -1.88
CA GLY A 166 -36.27 0.05 -1.58
C GLY A 166 -37.33 -0.01 -2.67
N ASP A 167 -36.94 -0.28 -3.91
CA ASP A 167 -37.88 -0.35 -5.03
C ASP A 167 -38.43 -1.76 -5.18
N ASN A 168 -39.76 -1.86 -5.19
CA ASN A 168 -40.46 -3.06 -5.61
C ASN A 168 -39.89 -3.46 -6.98
N PRO A 169 -39.59 -4.76 -7.22
CA PRO A 169 -39.10 -5.21 -8.51
C PRO A 169 -40.03 -4.67 -9.59
N ILE A 170 -39.53 -3.78 -10.44
CA ILE A 170 -40.31 -3.22 -11.53
C ILE A 170 -40.51 -4.39 -12.49
N GLU A 171 -41.67 -5.04 -12.42
CA GLU A 171 -42.09 -6.14 -13.31
C GLU A 171 -42.41 -5.61 -14.74
N GLY A 172 -41.58 -4.72 -15.26
CA GLY A 172 -41.73 -4.10 -16.58
C GLY A 172 -40.58 -4.48 -17.51
N PRO A 173 -40.83 -4.59 -18.82
CA PRO A 173 -39.77 -4.74 -19.80
C PRO A 173 -38.75 -3.60 -19.64
N ILE A 174 -37.46 -3.94 -19.68
CA ILE A 174 -36.36 -2.97 -19.60
C ILE A 174 -36.44 -2.11 -20.87
N ASN A 175 -37.14 -1.00 -20.78
CA ASN A 175 -37.07 0.04 -21.77
C ASN A 175 -35.66 0.60 -21.64
N ASN A 176 -34.90 0.77 -22.73
CA ASN A 176 -33.55 1.37 -22.73
C ASN A 176 -33.51 2.85 -22.27
N SER A 177 -34.47 3.28 -21.46
CA SER A 177 -34.44 4.53 -20.76
C SER A 177 -33.18 4.58 -19.90
N LEU A 178 -32.45 5.69 -20.03
CA LEU A 178 -31.25 5.98 -19.25
C LEU A 178 -31.35 5.64 -17.75
N PRO A 179 -32.49 5.80 -17.02
CA PRO A 179 -32.54 5.55 -15.58
C PRO A 179 -32.07 4.15 -15.15
N ASP A 180 -32.35 3.10 -15.92
CA ASP A 180 -32.14 1.72 -15.47
C ASP A 180 -30.65 1.34 -15.40
N VAL A 181 -29.83 1.88 -16.31
CA VAL A 181 -28.36 1.65 -16.33
C VAL A 181 -27.66 2.34 -15.15
N PHE A 182 -28.28 3.36 -14.56
CA PHE A 182 -27.65 4.15 -13.52
C PHE A 182 -27.81 3.52 -12.13
N VAL A 183 -28.91 2.81 -11.88
CA VAL A 183 -29.32 2.42 -10.52
C VAL A 183 -29.19 0.92 -10.29
N HIS A 184 -29.50 0.08 -11.29
CA HIS A 184 -29.61 -1.36 -11.04
C HIS A 184 -28.25 -2.07 -10.98
N SER A 185 -28.02 -2.70 -9.83
CA SER A 185 -26.82 -3.50 -9.55
C SER A 185 -26.96 -4.96 -10.00
N PHE A 186 -28.17 -5.34 -10.40
CA PHE A 186 -28.55 -6.71 -10.68
C PHE A 186 -29.46 -6.76 -11.90
N ALA A 187 -29.09 -7.60 -12.86
CA ALA A 187 -29.91 -7.87 -14.04
C ALA A 187 -30.23 -9.36 -14.10
N TYR A 188 -31.53 -9.69 -14.16
CA TYR A 188 -31.99 -11.01 -14.58
C TYR A 188 -32.12 -11.01 -16.10
N GLY A 189 -31.42 -11.93 -16.77
CA GLY A 189 -31.65 -12.19 -18.19
C GLY A 189 -32.96 -12.95 -18.40
N PRO A 190 -33.71 -12.73 -19.49
CA PRO A 190 -34.91 -13.49 -19.80
C PRO A 190 -34.55 -14.97 -20.02
N CYS A 191 -35.19 -15.84 -19.23
CA CYS A 191 -35.00 -17.28 -19.20
C CYS A 191 -35.91 -17.86 -20.29
N SER A 192 -35.40 -17.95 -21.52
CA SER A 192 -36.15 -18.50 -22.66
C SER A 192 -35.60 -19.88 -23.01
N GLY A 193 -36.27 -20.93 -22.54
CA GLY A 193 -36.32 -22.26 -23.18
C GLY A 193 -35.02 -23.08 -23.23
N SER A 194 -34.94 -24.08 -22.34
CA SER A 194 -34.26 -25.40 -22.37
C SER A 194 -33.07 -25.77 -23.30
N ALA A 195 -32.40 -24.85 -23.97
CA ALA A 195 -31.16 -25.15 -24.66
C ALA A 195 -29.98 -24.69 -23.80
N ALA A 196 -28.94 -25.52 -23.81
CA ALA A 196 -27.79 -25.51 -22.92
C ALA A 196 -27.20 -24.12 -22.65
N ARG A 197 -26.46 -24.01 -21.54
CA ARG A 197 -25.62 -22.89 -21.04
C ARG A 197 -25.01 -21.92 -22.07
N ASP A 198 -24.87 -22.33 -23.33
CA ASP A 198 -24.42 -21.52 -24.45
C ASP A 198 -25.52 -20.58 -25.03
N GLU A 199 -26.81 -20.82 -24.80
CA GLU A 199 -27.91 -20.03 -25.37
C GLU A 199 -28.43 -18.87 -24.50
N CYS A 200 -28.09 -18.77 -23.21
CA CYS A 200 -28.46 -17.59 -22.41
C CYS A 200 -27.79 -16.29 -22.92
N VAL A 201 -26.67 -16.40 -23.65
CA VAL A 201 -25.97 -15.25 -24.25
C VAL A 201 -26.45 -15.00 -25.70
N GLU A 202 -26.88 -16.03 -26.44
CA GLU A 202 -27.41 -15.89 -27.81
C GLU A 202 -28.89 -15.49 -27.85
N ALA A 203 -29.73 -15.96 -26.93
CA ALA A 203 -31.16 -15.66 -26.89
C ALA A 203 -31.46 -14.18 -26.62
N ALA A 204 -30.60 -13.48 -25.86
CA ALA A 204 -30.74 -12.05 -25.60
C ALA A 204 -30.46 -11.18 -26.83
N ALA A 205 -29.72 -11.70 -27.83
CA ALA A 205 -29.40 -10.97 -29.06
C ALA A 205 -30.36 -11.28 -30.23
N ALA A 206 -31.17 -12.34 -30.13
CA ALA A 206 -32.03 -12.83 -31.21
C ALA A 206 -33.54 -12.66 -30.98
N ALA A 207 -33.99 -12.27 -29.78
CA ALA A 207 -35.42 -12.14 -29.47
C ALA A 207 -36.02 -10.83 -30.00
N SER A 208 -36.69 -10.89 -31.16
CA SER A 208 -37.42 -9.77 -31.76
C SER A 208 -38.93 -9.78 -31.49
N ALA A 209 -39.47 -10.67 -30.66
CA ALA A 209 -40.80 -10.53 -30.08
C ALA A 209 -41.00 -11.47 -28.87
N PRO A 210 -41.50 -10.97 -27.72
CA PRO A 210 -41.96 -11.83 -26.63
C PRO A 210 -43.30 -12.50 -27.02
N PRO A 211 -43.53 -13.78 -26.64
CA PRO A 211 -44.85 -14.38 -26.73
C PRO A 211 -45.84 -13.67 -25.78
N PRO A 212 -47.12 -13.51 -26.17
CA PRO A 212 -48.10 -12.70 -25.43
C PRO A 212 -48.60 -13.32 -24.12
N ASP A 213 -48.24 -14.56 -23.81
CA ASP A 213 -48.86 -15.32 -22.74
C ASP A 213 -47.80 -15.62 -21.65
N GLY A 214 -47.57 -14.63 -20.78
CA GLY A 214 -46.53 -14.60 -19.74
C GLY A 214 -46.68 -15.61 -18.59
N SER A 215 -47.07 -16.85 -18.85
CA SER A 215 -47.11 -17.91 -17.85
C SER A 215 -45.98 -18.93 -18.07
N CYS A 216 -44.99 -18.94 -17.19
CA CYS A 216 -44.02 -20.02 -17.11
C CYS A 216 -44.73 -21.35 -16.76
N PRO A 217 -44.36 -22.48 -17.38
CA PRO A 217 -44.99 -23.77 -17.10
C PRO A 217 -44.69 -24.24 -15.66
N PRO A 218 -45.71 -24.65 -14.89
CA PRO A 218 -45.52 -25.20 -13.56
C PRO A 218 -44.94 -26.62 -13.69
N GLY A 219 -43.61 -26.75 -13.62
CA GLY A 219 -42.96 -28.07 -13.57
C GLY A 219 -41.58 -28.20 -14.22
N GLY A 220 -41.04 -27.14 -14.83
CA GLY A 220 -39.67 -27.12 -15.33
C GLY A 220 -38.93 -25.91 -14.79
N ALA A 221 -37.98 -26.13 -13.88
CA ALA A 221 -37.14 -25.08 -13.34
C ALA A 221 -36.22 -24.52 -14.45
N GLU A 222 -36.69 -23.51 -15.17
CA GLU A 222 -35.86 -22.75 -16.10
C GLU A 222 -34.90 -21.87 -15.29
N CYS A 223 -33.60 -22.18 -15.39
CA CYS A 223 -32.54 -21.51 -14.64
C CYS A 223 -32.38 -20.06 -15.10
N CYS A 224 -32.67 -19.12 -14.21
CA CYS A 224 -32.39 -17.71 -14.46
C CYS A 224 -30.95 -17.35 -14.08
N CYS A 225 -30.17 -16.90 -15.07
CA CYS A 225 -28.81 -16.43 -14.85
C CYS A 225 -28.82 -15.03 -14.22
N ALA A 226 -28.21 -14.93 -13.06
CA ALA A 226 -27.99 -13.70 -12.33
C ALA A 226 -26.62 -13.11 -12.68
N PHE A 227 -26.57 -11.83 -13.07
CA PHE A 227 -25.33 -11.11 -13.33
C PHE A 227 -25.15 -9.94 -12.37
N CYS A 228 -23.95 -9.83 -11.81
CA CYS A 228 -23.53 -8.66 -11.04
C CYS A 228 -23.02 -7.56 -11.96
N THR A 229 -23.81 -6.49 -12.08
CA THR A 229 -23.44 -5.28 -12.82
C THR A 229 -23.07 -4.17 -11.85
N VAL A 230 -22.02 -3.42 -12.17
CA VAL A 230 -21.62 -2.28 -11.35
C VAL A 230 -22.40 -1.06 -11.82
N PRO A 231 -23.21 -0.41 -10.96
CA PRO A 231 -23.98 0.75 -11.39
C PRO A 231 -23.07 1.93 -11.74
N LEU A 232 -23.50 2.76 -12.69
CA LEU A 232 -22.68 3.88 -13.18
C LEU A 232 -22.35 4.89 -12.07
N PHE A 233 -23.29 5.17 -11.16
CA PHE A 233 -23.06 6.06 -10.01
C PHE A 233 -21.93 5.58 -9.11
N SER A 234 -21.86 4.27 -8.85
CA SER A 234 -20.78 3.66 -8.08
C SER A 234 -19.43 3.90 -8.76
N THR A 235 -19.40 3.75 -10.09
CA THR A 235 -18.21 4.00 -10.90
C THR A 235 -17.77 5.46 -10.82
N ILE A 236 -18.71 6.42 -10.95
CA ILE A 236 -18.41 7.86 -10.85
C ILE A 236 -17.86 8.21 -9.45
N ALA A 237 -18.48 7.70 -8.38
CA ALA A 237 -18.01 7.93 -7.02
C ALA A 237 -16.57 7.41 -6.82
N SER A 238 -16.27 6.20 -7.32
CA SER A 238 -14.92 5.64 -7.28
C SER A 238 -13.93 6.44 -8.15
N ALA A 239 -14.36 6.97 -9.30
CA ALA A 239 -13.55 7.77 -10.21
C ALA A 239 -13.02 9.03 -9.54
N VAL A 240 -13.92 9.77 -8.87
CA VAL A 240 -13.56 10.99 -8.14
C VAL A 240 -12.51 10.69 -7.07
N LEU A 241 -12.69 9.62 -6.30
CA LEU A 241 -11.71 9.20 -5.31
C LEU A 241 -10.34 8.89 -5.93
N VAL A 242 -10.32 8.08 -7.00
CA VAL A 242 -9.07 7.72 -7.69
C VAL A 242 -8.37 8.97 -8.21
N ILE A 243 -9.08 9.93 -8.81
CA ILE A 243 -8.51 11.19 -9.30
C ILE A 243 -7.91 12.02 -8.15
N LEU A 244 -8.67 12.24 -7.07
CA LEU A 244 -8.20 12.97 -5.90
C LEU A 244 -6.97 12.31 -5.27
N TRP A 245 -6.98 10.98 -5.21
CA TRP A 245 -5.85 10.22 -4.71
C TRP A 245 -4.62 10.32 -5.61
N LEU A 246 -4.76 10.22 -6.93
CA LEU A 246 -3.65 10.37 -7.87
C LEU A 246 -3.03 11.77 -7.80
N ALA A 247 -3.87 12.79 -7.64
CA ALA A 247 -3.41 14.15 -7.37
C ALA A 247 -2.63 14.23 -6.05
N GLY A 248 -3.15 13.62 -4.98
CA GLY A 248 -2.49 13.55 -3.68
C GLY A 248 -1.16 12.79 -3.72
N LEU A 249 -1.10 11.65 -4.41
CA LEU A 249 0.11 10.86 -4.57
C LEU A 249 1.17 11.62 -5.37
N THR A 250 0.75 12.30 -6.45
CA THR A 250 1.65 13.12 -7.27
C THR A 250 2.16 14.33 -6.49
N TYR A 251 1.30 14.98 -5.71
CA TYR A 251 1.70 16.08 -4.84
C TYR A 251 2.73 15.62 -3.81
N VAL A 252 2.45 14.52 -3.10
CA VAL A 252 3.38 13.95 -2.14
C VAL A 252 4.69 13.58 -2.83
N SER A 253 4.66 12.83 -3.93
CA SER A 253 5.88 12.39 -4.61
C SER A 253 6.74 13.55 -5.13
N MET A 254 6.13 14.64 -5.58
CA MET A 254 6.84 15.87 -5.95
C MET A 254 7.53 16.52 -4.76
N GLN A 255 6.86 16.62 -3.62
CA GLN A 255 7.48 17.09 -2.36
C GLN A 255 8.67 16.21 -1.96
N LEU A 256 8.53 14.90 -2.12
CA LEU A 256 9.61 13.95 -1.79
C LEU A 256 10.78 14.04 -2.76
N ALA A 257 10.51 14.24 -4.05
CA ALA A 257 11.54 14.42 -5.06
C ALA A 257 12.41 15.66 -4.80
N ALA A 258 11.87 16.69 -4.14
CA ALA A 258 12.62 17.88 -3.75
C ALA A 258 13.52 17.67 -2.52
N LEU A 259 13.14 16.77 -1.61
CA LEU A 259 13.84 16.56 -0.33
C LEU A 259 14.90 15.44 -0.37
N VAL A 260 14.74 14.46 -1.25
CA VAL A 260 15.55 13.23 -1.22
C VAL A 260 16.81 13.37 -2.08
N VAL A 261 17.98 13.38 -1.43
CA VAL A 261 19.30 13.31 -2.09
C VAL A 261 19.57 11.91 -2.67
N ASN A 262 18.97 10.86 -2.10
CA ASN A 262 19.20 9.47 -2.52
C ASN A 262 18.42 9.10 -3.79
N ARG A 263 19.14 9.00 -4.92
CA ARG A 263 18.59 8.62 -6.22
C ARG A 263 17.94 7.23 -6.25
N ALA A 264 18.42 6.28 -5.44
CA ALA A 264 17.87 4.92 -5.42
C ALA A 264 16.46 4.89 -4.80
N LEU A 265 16.25 5.63 -3.70
CA LEU A 265 14.94 5.74 -3.06
C LEU A 265 13.94 6.45 -3.97
N LEU A 266 14.37 7.52 -4.64
CA LEU A 266 13.56 8.24 -5.62
C LEU A 266 13.13 7.35 -6.80
N LYS A 267 14.03 6.51 -7.33
CA LYS A 267 13.70 5.55 -8.40
C LYS A 267 12.62 4.56 -7.95
N ARG A 268 12.73 4.01 -6.74
CA ARG A 268 11.73 3.09 -6.17
C ARG A 268 10.37 3.76 -6.01
N LEU A 269 10.36 5.00 -5.51
CA LEU A 269 9.12 5.78 -5.33
C LEU A 269 8.45 6.12 -6.66
N ARG A 270 9.21 6.55 -7.67
CA ARG A 270 8.66 6.83 -9.02
C ARG A 270 8.11 5.60 -9.71
N MET A 271 8.77 4.44 -9.55
CA MET A 271 8.26 3.16 -10.05
C MET A 271 6.93 2.81 -9.37
N LEU A 272 6.83 2.97 -8.05
CA LEU A 272 5.58 2.74 -7.32
C LEU A 272 4.46 3.67 -7.81
N GLN A 273 4.75 4.96 -7.92
CA GLN A 273 3.78 5.94 -8.42
C GLN A 273 3.32 5.61 -9.84
N GLY A 274 4.25 5.28 -10.73
CA GLY A 274 3.94 4.91 -12.10
C GLY A 274 3.04 3.69 -12.19
N VAL A 275 3.38 2.61 -11.47
CA VAL A 275 2.58 1.38 -11.43
C VAL A 275 1.18 1.67 -10.89
N LEU A 276 1.06 2.32 -9.74
CA LEU A 276 -0.26 2.61 -9.16
C LEU A 276 -1.08 3.56 -10.05
N SER A 277 -0.46 4.59 -10.64
CA SER A 277 -1.17 5.56 -11.47
C SER A 277 -1.70 4.95 -12.76
N VAL A 278 -0.85 4.22 -13.49
CA VAL A 278 -1.24 3.58 -14.74
C VAL A 278 -2.28 2.49 -14.47
N SER A 279 -2.04 1.62 -13.48
CA SER A 279 -2.98 0.54 -13.17
C SER A 279 -4.35 1.05 -12.71
N LEU A 280 -4.42 2.07 -11.86
CA LEU A 280 -5.70 2.62 -11.40
C LEU A 280 -6.46 3.39 -12.49
N LEU A 281 -5.76 4.12 -13.36
CA LEU A 281 -6.38 4.79 -14.50
C LEU A 281 -6.94 3.79 -15.51
N VAL A 282 -6.18 2.75 -15.86
CA VAL A 282 -6.66 1.69 -16.76
C VAL A 282 -7.83 0.95 -16.12
N ALA A 283 -7.74 0.61 -14.82
CA ALA A 283 -8.84 -0.01 -14.08
C ALA A 283 -10.10 0.87 -14.04
N LEU A 284 -9.95 2.19 -13.96
CA LEU A 284 -11.08 3.12 -14.03
C LEU A 284 -11.70 3.16 -15.42
N CYS A 285 -10.88 3.23 -16.47
CA CYS A 285 -11.35 3.19 -17.86
C CYS A 285 -12.06 1.89 -18.19
N THR A 286 -11.56 0.74 -17.72
CA THR A 286 -12.22 -0.56 -17.96
C THR A 286 -13.52 -0.71 -17.19
N ARG A 287 -13.62 -0.17 -15.96
CA ARG A 287 -14.89 -0.09 -15.23
C ARG A 287 -15.92 0.74 -15.97
N LEU A 288 -15.53 1.92 -16.43
CA LEU A 288 -16.41 2.80 -17.21
C LEU A 288 -16.84 2.13 -18.51
N GLY A 289 -15.91 1.48 -19.23
CA GLY A 289 -16.21 0.71 -20.43
C GLY A 289 -17.21 -0.42 -20.16
N ARG A 290 -17.06 -1.16 -19.04
CA ARG A 290 -17.99 -2.23 -18.66
C ARG A 290 -19.41 -1.74 -18.44
N ALA A 291 -19.59 -0.53 -17.91
CA ALA A 291 -20.90 0.07 -17.71
C ALA A 291 -21.64 0.35 -19.04
N PHE A 292 -20.92 0.46 -20.16
CA PHE A 292 -21.50 0.69 -21.50
C PHE A 292 -21.56 -0.58 -22.36
N THR A 293 -20.88 -1.66 -21.99
CA THR A 293 -20.95 -2.93 -22.73
C THR A 293 -22.11 -3.78 -22.26
N THR A 294 -22.79 -4.46 -23.19
CA THR A 294 -23.82 -5.45 -22.85
C THR A 294 -23.21 -6.59 -22.03
N ALA A 295 -23.92 -6.99 -20.97
CA ALA A 295 -23.54 -8.15 -20.14
C ALA A 295 -23.46 -9.41 -21.02
N GLY A 296 -22.49 -10.29 -20.74
CA GLY A 296 -22.27 -11.51 -21.51
C GLY A 296 -21.51 -11.34 -22.84
N SER A 297 -21.31 -10.10 -23.31
CA SER A 297 -20.46 -9.88 -24.49
C SER A 297 -18.99 -10.21 -24.22
N ALA A 298 -18.28 -10.70 -25.25
CA ALA A 298 -16.85 -10.93 -25.17
C ALA A 298 -16.10 -9.66 -24.70
N GLY A 299 -16.54 -8.47 -25.15
CA GLY A 299 -16.00 -7.19 -24.70
C GLY A 299 -16.09 -6.96 -23.19
N SER A 300 -17.24 -7.26 -22.57
CA SER A 300 -17.41 -7.14 -21.12
C SER A 300 -16.46 -8.08 -20.35
N THR A 301 -16.32 -9.33 -20.80
CA THR A 301 -15.39 -10.29 -20.19
C THR A 301 -13.94 -9.87 -20.32
N THR A 302 -13.51 -9.38 -21.50
CA THR A 302 -12.15 -8.87 -21.73
C THR A 302 -11.86 -7.66 -20.84
N LEU A 303 -12.78 -6.71 -20.73
CA LEU A 303 -12.61 -5.56 -19.84
C LEU A 303 -12.52 -5.99 -18.36
N GLY A 304 -13.24 -7.06 -17.98
CA GLY A 304 -13.13 -7.68 -16.66
C GLY A 304 -11.75 -8.24 -16.37
N LEU A 305 -11.20 -8.99 -17.34
CA LEU A 305 -9.84 -9.52 -17.25
C LEU A 305 -8.81 -8.40 -17.11
N VAL A 306 -8.91 -7.35 -17.94
CA VAL A 306 -7.99 -6.20 -17.88
C VAL A 306 -8.11 -5.49 -16.53
N TYR A 307 -9.34 -5.28 -16.04
CA TYR A 307 -9.55 -4.72 -14.70
C TYR A 307 -8.89 -5.57 -13.60
N ALA A 308 -9.11 -6.88 -13.60
CA ALA A 308 -8.53 -7.79 -12.62
C ALA A 308 -6.99 -7.80 -12.68
N ALA A 309 -6.40 -7.80 -13.88
CA ALA A 309 -4.96 -7.72 -14.07
C ALA A 309 -4.37 -6.40 -13.55
N CYS A 310 -5.04 -5.26 -13.83
CA CYS A 310 -4.62 -3.96 -13.32
C CYS A 310 -4.75 -3.86 -11.79
N ALA A 311 -5.85 -4.36 -11.22
CA ALA A 311 -6.02 -4.42 -9.77
C ALA A 311 -4.95 -5.29 -9.11
N ALA A 312 -4.66 -6.47 -9.67
CA ALA A 312 -3.58 -7.35 -9.22
C ALA A 312 -2.20 -6.68 -9.29
N ALA A 313 -1.90 -5.98 -10.38
CA ALA A 313 -0.65 -5.24 -10.53
C ALA A 313 -0.52 -4.09 -9.52
N ALA A 314 -1.61 -3.33 -9.27
CA ALA A 314 -1.64 -2.27 -8.27
C ALA A 314 -1.44 -2.83 -6.85
N ALA A 315 -2.19 -3.87 -6.49
CA ALA A 315 -2.11 -4.55 -5.20
C ALA A 315 -0.70 -5.11 -4.94
N ALA A 316 -0.17 -5.89 -5.89
CA ALA A 316 1.17 -6.47 -5.79
C ALA A 316 2.26 -5.40 -5.76
N GLY A 317 2.21 -4.40 -6.65
CA GLY A 317 3.18 -3.31 -6.70
C GLY A 317 3.21 -2.48 -5.41
N GLY A 318 2.03 -2.16 -4.87
CA GLY A 318 1.86 -1.48 -3.59
C GLY A 318 2.42 -2.29 -2.42
N VAL A 319 2.01 -3.55 -2.28
CA VAL A 319 2.43 -4.42 -1.18
C VAL A 319 3.92 -4.76 -1.25
N ILE A 320 4.46 -5.10 -2.42
CA ILE A 320 5.89 -5.40 -2.58
C ILE A 320 6.75 -4.18 -2.22
N THR A 321 6.34 -2.99 -2.67
CA THR A 321 7.15 -1.77 -2.46
C THR A 321 7.02 -1.20 -1.06
N LEU A 322 5.82 -1.21 -0.48
CA LEU A 322 5.54 -0.55 0.81
C LEU A 322 5.62 -1.50 2.02
N ALA A 323 5.40 -2.80 1.83
CA ALA A 323 5.46 -3.77 2.91
C ALA A 323 6.71 -4.67 2.83
N LEU A 324 6.97 -5.31 1.69
CA LEU A 324 8.05 -6.30 1.59
C LEU A 324 9.45 -5.67 1.54
N ARG A 325 9.68 -4.69 0.66
CA ARG A 325 11.02 -4.09 0.49
C ARG A 325 11.60 -3.50 1.78
N PRO A 326 10.86 -2.71 2.58
CA PRO A 326 11.39 -2.18 3.83
C PRO A 326 11.78 -3.29 4.82
N VAL A 327 11.05 -4.40 4.82
CA VAL A 327 11.37 -5.56 5.66
C VAL A 327 12.66 -6.21 5.19
N MET A 328 12.83 -6.41 3.87
CA MET A 328 14.07 -6.97 3.33
C MET A 328 15.29 -6.08 3.64
N ASP A 329 15.15 -4.77 3.44
CA ASP A 329 16.22 -3.80 3.70
C ASP A 329 16.63 -3.83 5.20
N ALA A 330 15.67 -3.95 6.12
CA ALA A 330 15.96 -4.09 7.55
C ALA A 330 16.61 -5.43 7.91
N THR A 331 16.13 -6.54 7.34
CA THR A 331 16.75 -7.86 7.60
C THR A 331 18.17 -7.95 7.07
N ALA A 332 18.47 -7.30 5.93
CA ALA A 332 19.81 -7.21 5.39
C ALA A 332 20.74 -6.43 6.34
N LEU A 333 20.25 -5.30 6.88
CA LEU A 333 21.01 -4.50 7.85
C LEU A 333 21.30 -5.28 9.14
N ILE A 334 20.33 -6.02 9.69
CA ILE A 334 20.53 -6.87 10.87
C ILE A 334 21.61 -7.94 10.61
N GLY A 335 21.63 -8.50 9.40
CA GLY A 335 22.65 -9.47 9.00
C GLY A 335 24.07 -8.89 9.02
N VAL A 336 24.22 -7.64 8.58
CA VAL A 336 25.51 -6.92 8.62
C VAL A 336 25.93 -6.62 10.06
N LEU A 337 25.04 -6.03 10.86
CA LEU A 337 25.35 -5.69 12.27
C LEU A 337 25.73 -6.92 13.09
N ARG A 338 25.01 -8.04 12.92
CA ARG A 338 25.34 -9.30 13.60
C ARG A 338 26.73 -9.83 13.21
N ARG A 339 27.15 -9.59 11.96
CA ARG A 339 28.48 -9.99 11.50
C ARG A 339 29.57 -9.15 12.16
N GLU A 340 29.36 -7.84 12.24
CA GLU A 340 30.28 -6.92 12.93
C GLU A 340 30.39 -7.24 14.43
N ASP A 341 29.27 -7.52 15.10
CA ASP A 341 29.27 -7.96 16.51
C ASP A 341 30.03 -9.27 16.71
N ALA A 342 29.90 -10.21 15.77
CA ALA A 342 30.61 -11.49 15.84
C ALA A 342 32.13 -11.28 15.65
N GLU A 343 32.53 -10.43 14.70
CA GLU A 343 33.94 -10.08 14.48
C GLU A 343 34.51 -9.34 15.69
N GLN A 344 33.78 -8.39 16.29
CA GLN A 344 34.20 -7.72 17.53
C GLN A 344 34.37 -8.69 18.69
N ARG A 345 33.48 -9.67 18.86
CA ARG A 345 33.62 -10.71 19.90
C ARG A 345 34.84 -11.60 19.70
N LEU A 346 35.17 -11.92 18.45
CA LEU A 346 36.39 -12.68 18.12
C LEU A 346 37.64 -11.86 18.42
N LEU A 347 37.64 -10.57 18.09
CA LEU A 347 38.76 -9.67 18.40
C LEU A 347 38.92 -9.43 19.91
N SER A 348 37.83 -9.25 20.65
CA SER A 348 37.88 -9.11 22.12
C SER A 348 38.28 -10.42 22.81
N GLY A 349 37.87 -11.57 22.25
CA GLY A 349 38.20 -12.90 22.79
C GLY A 349 39.64 -13.34 22.49
N ALA A 350 40.21 -12.91 21.36
CA ALA A 350 41.60 -13.17 21.01
C ALA A 350 42.60 -12.29 21.79
N GLY A 351 42.13 -11.26 22.50
CA GLY A 351 42.94 -10.28 23.23
C GLY A 351 43.32 -10.62 24.67
N PHE A 352 43.00 -11.82 25.20
CA PHE A 352 43.40 -12.21 26.56
C PHE A 352 43.86 -13.68 26.65
N VAL A 353 44.60 -14.16 25.66
CA VAL A 353 45.60 -15.19 25.95
C VAL A 353 46.78 -14.42 26.50
N GLY A 354 46.91 -14.44 27.83
CA GLY A 354 47.93 -13.70 28.55
C GLY A 354 49.27 -13.83 27.86
N VAL A 355 49.80 -12.69 27.38
CA VAL A 355 51.22 -12.45 27.54
C VAL A 355 51.41 -12.48 29.06
N THR A 356 51.67 -13.68 29.60
CA THR A 356 52.30 -13.79 30.90
C THR A 356 53.50 -12.85 30.82
N PRO A 357 53.61 -11.85 31.71
CA PRO A 357 54.85 -11.09 31.76
C PRO A 357 55.94 -12.13 31.93
N VAL A 358 56.80 -12.27 30.92
CA VAL A 358 58.01 -13.07 31.03
C VAL A 358 58.74 -12.45 32.21
N ALA A 359 58.69 -13.16 33.34
CA ALA A 359 59.44 -12.81 34.52
C ALA A 359 60.88 -12.61 34.05
N ALA A 360 61.36 -11.38 34.15
CA ALA A 360 62.77 -11.09 33.97
C ALA A 360 63.54 -12.05 34.90
N PRO A 361 64.58 -12.76 34.41
CA PRO A 361 65.41 -13.59 35.26
C PRO A 361 66.24 -12.69 36.18
N GLY A 362 65.68 -12.36 37.34
CA GLY A 362 66.38 -11.73 38.45
C GLY A 362 67.27 -12.75 39.14
N TRP A 363 68.56 -12.71 38.82
CA TRP A 363 69.60 -13.24 39.68
C TRP A 363 69.70 -12.38 40.95
N LEU A 364 69.89 -13.06 42.09
CA LEU A 364 70.44 -12.56 43.37
C LEU A 364 69.62 -11.51 44.13
N ALA A 365 68.94 -11.95 45.20
CA ALA A 365 69.17 -11.39 46.53
C ALA A 365 68.60 -12.32 47.62
N LEU A 366 69.53 -12.91 48.36
CA LEU A 366 69.39 -13.59 49.63
C LEU A 366 69.10 -12.55 50.73
N GLY A 367 68.31 -12.88 51.75
CA GLY A 367 68.42 -12.23 53.07
C GLY A 367 67.12 -11.99 53.84
N ASP A 368 66.79 -12.96 54.71
CA ASP A 368 66.33 -12.85 56.11
C ASP A 368 65.28 -11.80 56.55
N GLY A 369 64.22 -12.29 57.23
CA GLY A 369 63.24 -11.48 57.98
C GLY A 369 63.76 -10.97 59.33
N PRO A 370 62.94 -10.81 60.40
CA PRO A 370 61.47 -10.80 60.52
C PRO A 370 60.93 -9.63 61.40
N LEU A 371 59.61 -9.67 61.69
CA LEU A 371 58.86 -9.03 62.81
C LEU A 371 58.48 -7.55 62.73
N GLY A 372 57.19 -7.28 63.00
CA GLY A 372 56.72 -5.98 63.50
C GLY A 372 55.22 -5.72 63.27
N ASP A 373 54.40 -6.10 64.25
CA ASP A 373 53.01 -5.62 64.43
C ASP A 373 52.98 -4.10 64.72
N GLY A 374 51.93 -3.40 64.26
CA GLY A 374 51.63 -2.04 64.74
C GLY A 374 50.63 -1.26 63.88
N PRO A 375 49.49 -0.77 64.44
CA PRO A 375 48.40 -0.14 63.70
C PRO A 375 48.37 1.40 63.78
N SER A 376 47.47 1.98 62.96
CA SER A 376 46.81 3.29 63.11
C SER A 376 47.62 4.58 62.83
N GLY A 377 47.03 5.47 62.04
CA GLY A 377 47.47 6.87 61.94
C GLY A 377 46.92 7.63 60.74
N ASP A 378 45.77 8.29 60.94
CA ASP A 378 45.30 9.44 60.15
C ASP A 378 46.34 10.57 60.13
N GLY A 379 46.33 11.40 59.07
CA GLY A 379 46.94 12.74 59.15
C GLY A 379 47.50 13.31 57.86
N ASP A 380 46.63 14.00 57.12
CA ASP A 380 46.77 15.39 56.64
C ASP A 380 48.03 15.89 55.88
N ARG A 381 47.72 16.60 54.78
CA ARG A 381 48.40 17.78 54.16
C ARG A 381 49.92 17.79 53.89
N GLY A 382 50.25 18.14 52.65
CA GLY A 382 51.50 18.82 52.31
C GLY A 382 51.71 19.05 50.82
N GLU A 383 51.42 20.28 50.38
CA GLU A 383 51.79 20.84 49.07
C GLU A 383 53.32 21.03 48.91
N GLY A 384 53.78 21.16 47.66
CA GLY A 384 55.09 21.71 47.29
C GLY A 384 55.84 20.85 46.26
N SER A 385 55.75 21.10 44.96
CA SER A 385 56.51 22.10 44.16
C SER A 385 57.86 21.61 43.61
N THR A 386 57.95 21.62 42.27
CA THR A 386 59.09 21.96 41.39
C THR A 386 60.40 21.17 41.42
N ALA A 387 60.75 20.60 40.25
CA ALA A 387 61.98 20.81 39.46
C ALA A 387 62.26 19.53 38.63
N GLU A 388 62.17 19.57 37.30
CA GLU A 388 63.25 19.91 36.37
C GLU A 388 64.23 18.74 36.17
N GLY A 389 64.26 18.18 34.96
CA GLY A 389 65.17 17.08 34.61
C GLY A 389 64.87 16.47 33.25
N ALA A 390 65.29 17.14 32.18
CA ALA A 390 65.45 16.53 30.86
C ALA A 390 66.56 15.44 30.91
N PRO A 391 66.50 14.43 30.02
CA PRO A 391 67.55 14.41 29.00
C PRO A 391 67.10 13.92 27.60
N GLN A 392 67.63 14.63 26.61
CA GLN A 392 68.23 14.20 25.33
C GLN A 392 67.77 12.91 24.62
N VAL A 393 67.27 13.17 23.40
CA VAL A 393 67.34 12.47 22.10
C VAL A 393 68.52 11.49 21.93
N PRO A 394 68.34 10.37 21.21
CA PRO A 394 68.91 10.32 19.85
C PRO A 394 67.96 9.78 18.75
N ASP A 395 68.20 10.29 17.55
CA ASP A 395 67.59 9.93 16.26
C ASP A 395 67.72 8.45 15.89
N ALA A 396 66.68 7.88 15.25
CA ALA A 396 66.83 6.79 14.28
C ALA A 396 65.59 6.59 13.38
N ALA A 397 65.76 6.99 12.11
CA ALA A 397 65.32 6.34 10.86
C ALA A 397 63.82 6.09 10.51
N PRO A 398 63.44 6.26 9.23
CA PRO A 398 62.05 6.20 8.76
C PRO A 398 61.60 4.80 8.35
N ALA A 399 60.43 4.36 8.83
CA ALA A 399 59.76 3.14 8.39
C ALA A 399 58.70 3.45 7.32
N SER A 400 59.08 3.17 6.07
CA SER A 400 58.29 2.55 5.00
C SER A 400 56.75 2.57 5.11
N GLN A 401 56.12 3.37 4.25
CA GLN A 401 54.75 3.14 3.77
C GLN A 401 54.74 1.89 2.87
N GLN A 402 54.05 0.83 3.29
CA GLN A 402 53.66 -0.26 2.40
C GLN A 402 52.31 0.07 1.78
N THR A 403 52.36 0.53 0.53
CA THR A 403 51.26 0.50 -0.42
C THR A 403 51.02 -0.96 -0.79
N LEU A 404 49.89 -1.52 -0.38
CA LEU A 404 49.49 -2.88 -0.75
C LEU A 404 48.69 -2.79 -2.06
N GLU A 405 49.40 -2.89 -3.19
CA GLU A 405 48.83 -3.26 -4.48
C GLU A 405 48.31 -4.69 -4.39
N LEU A 406 46.99 -4.86 -4.57
CA LEU A 406 46.43 -6.16 -4.93
C LEU A 406 45.93 -6.08 -6.38
N ALA A 407 46.51 -6.95 -7.19
CA ALA A 407 46.30 -7.13 -8.62
C ALA A 407 44.81 -7.18 -9.03
N GLU A 408 44.38 -6.19 -9.82
CA GLU A 408 43.29 -6.37 -10.77
C GLU A 408 43.87 -7.02 -12.03
N THR A 409 43.41 -8.25 -12.29
CA THR A 409 43.64 -9.00 -13.51
C THR A 409 43.01 -8.26 -14.69
N GLY A 410 43.86 -7.96 -15.68
CA GLY A 410 43.47 -7.27 -16.91
C GLY A 410 42.48 -8.05 -17.77
N SER A 411 41.54 -7.30 -18.33
CA SER A 411 40.89 -7.63 -19.60
C SER A 411 41.01 -6.40 -20.50
N GLN A 412 41.72 -6.58 -21.62
CA GLN A 412 42.00 -5.56 -22.62
C GLN A 412 40.73 -4.99 -23.28
N PRO A 413 40.78 -3.74 -23.75
CA PRO A 413 39.74 -3.16 -24.60
C PRO A 413 39.97 -3.55 -26.05
N ASN A 414 38.88 -3.72 -26.82
CA ASN A 414 38.94 -3.54 -28.26
C ASN A 414 37.81 -2.60 -28.72
N PRO A 415 38.10 -1.71 -29.68
CA PRO A 415 37.18 -0.69 -30.18
C PRO A 415 36.44 -1.16 -31.44
N LEU A 416 35.46 -0.34 -31.86
CA LEU A 416 34.78 -0.24 -33.17
C LEU A 416 33.26 -0.34 -33.00
N LEU A 417 32.52 0.78 -33.05
CA LEU A 417 32.15 1.54 -34.25
C LEU A 417 31.07 0.81 -35.07
N GLU A 418 29.81 1.10 -34.79
CA GLU A 418 28.80 1.36 -35.82
C GLU A 418 27.55 1.99 -35.21
N ALA A 419 27.44 3.30 -35.42
CA ALA A 419 26.21 4.06 -35.24
C ALA A 419 25.38 3.89 -36.52
N HIS A 420 24.21 3.25 -36.42
CA HIS A 420 23.20 3.34 -37.46
C HIS A 420 22.20 4.44 -37.12
N ALA A 421 22.26 5.47 -37.96
CA ALA A 421 21.29 6.53 -38.11
C ALA A 421 19.89 5.98 -38.42
N MET A 422 18.87 6.62 -37.85
CA MET A 422 17.50 6.57 -38.33
C MET A 422 17.13 7.98 -38.81
N PRO A 423 16.60 8.15 -40.04
CA PRO A 423 16.34 9.46 -40.61
C PRO A 423 14.99 10.02 -40.14
N SER A 424 15.01 11.32 -39.86
CA SER A 424 13.86 12.22 -39.98
C SER A 424 13.45 12.35 -41.45
N GLU A 425 12.14 12.35 -41.75
CA GLU A 425 11.45 13.39 -42.54
C GLU A 425 10.05 12.94 -42.99
N MET A 426 9.22 13.96 -43.29
CA MET A 426 7.87 13.96 -43.88
C MET A 426 6.71 13.77 -42.86
N SER A 427 5.73 14.66 -42.75
CA SER A 427 5.43 15.88 -43.48
C SER A 427 4.41 16.68 -42.67
N ALA A 428 4.67 17.97 -42.51
CA ALA A 428 3.65 18.94 -42.12
C ALA A 428 2.87 19.34 -43.38
N ALA A 429 1.56 19.13 -43.36
CA ALA A 429 0.64 19.80 -44.28
C ALA A 429 -0.39 20.56 -43.45
N SER A 430 -0.28 21.88 -43.54
CA SER A 430 -1.27 22.88 -43.15
C SER A 430 -2.59 22.68 -43.89
N LEU A 431 -3.70 23.06 -43.26
CA LEU A 431 -4.84 23.73 -43.91
C LEU A 431 -5.73 24.39 -42.83
N SER A 432 -6.06 25.66 -43.10
CA SER A 432 -6.71 26.67 -42.25
C SER A 432 -8.11 26.33 -41.71
N PRO A 433 -8.54 27.03 -40.64
CA PRO A 433 -9.96 27.23 -40.33
C PRO A 433 -10.53 28.42 -41.13
N ALA A 434 -11.62 28.19 -41.86
CA ALA A 434 -12.40 29.24 -42.51
C ALA A 434 -13.36 29.89 -41.49
N ALA A 435 -13.29 31.22 -41.47
CA ALA A 435 -14.19 32.11 -40.76
C ALA A 435 -15.57 32.17 -41.44
N VAL A 436 -16.67 32.16 -40.67
CA VAL A 436 -17.95 32.77 -41.07
C VAL A 436 -18.68 33.35 -39.85
N ALA A 437 -18.77 34.68 -39.87
CA ALA A 437 -19.86 35.57 -39.46
C ALA A 437 -20.47 35.54 -38.04
N THR A 438 -20.16 36.64 -37.33
CA THR A 438 -21.06 37.42 -36.45
C THR A 438 -22.25 37.99 -37.24
N PRO A 439 -23.40 38.32 -36.62
CA PRO A 439 -23.60 39.56 -35.84
C PRO A 439 -24.33 39.29 -34.51
N GLY A 440 -24.30 40.09 -33.45
CA GLY A 440 -23.93 41.47 -33.27
C GLY A 440 -24.89 42.07 -32.22
N ARG A 441 -24.32 42.81 -31.26
CA ARG A 441 -24.86 44.06 -30.66
C ARG A 441 -25.46 44.04 -29.24
N ARG A 442 -24.72 44.75 -28.37
CA ARG A 442 -25.08 45.65 -27.23
C ARG A 442 -25.75 45.03 -25.99
N GLY A 443 -25.42 45.42 -24.77
CA GLY A 443 -24.50 46.42 -24.16
C GLY A 443 -24.22 45.92 -22.72
N GLY A 444 -23.32 46.44 -21.89
CA GLY A 444 -22.84 47.80 -21.66
C GLY A 444 -22.78 47.97 -20.13
N GLY A 445 -21.75 48.66 -19.61
CA GLY A 445 -21.60 49.05 -18.20
C GLY A 445 -20.77 48.03 -17.39
N ASP A 446 -19.49 48.24 -17.12
CA ASP A 446 -18.83 49.24 -16.24
C ASP A 446 -18.45 48.61 -14.88
N ASP A 447 -17.37 49.14 -14.31
CA ASP A 447 -16.84 48.95 -12.94
C ASP A 447 -15.70 47.93 -12.71
N ALA A 448 -14.52 48.39 -13.10
CA ALA A 448 -13.37 48.70 -12.23
C ALA A 448 -13.16 47.94 -10.90
N ALA A 449 -11.89 47.48 -10.77
CA ALA A 449 -11.04 47.55 -9.57
C ALA A 449 -11.44 46.74 -8.32
N ALA A 450 -10.61 45.74 -7.98
CA ALA A 450 -9.57 45.92 -6.96
C ALA A 450 -8.92 44.57 -6.60
N ARG A 451 -7.58 44.60 -6.60
CA ARG A 451 -6.74 43.64 -5.87
C ARG A 451 -7.11 43.69 -4.39
N ARG A 452 -7.25 42.52 -3.75
CA ARG A 452 -6.91 42.40 -2.32
C ARG A 452 -6.49 40.98 -1.96
N SER A 453 -5.28 40.92 -1.43
CA SER A 453 -4.67 39.83 -0.69
C SER A 453 -5.57 39.35 0.44
N LEU A 454 -5.60 38.05 0.70
CA LEU A 454 -6.09 37.48 1.94
C LEU A 454 -4.91 36.94 2.73
N GLU A 455 -4.41 37.79 3.63
CA GLU A 455 -3.80 37.38 4.89
C GLU A 455 -4.84 36.62 5.71
N PHE A 456 -4.42 35.51 6.31
CA PHE A 456 -5.21 34.74 7.27
C PHE A 456 -4.45 34.79 8.59
N ASP A 457 -4.89 35.69 9.48
CA ASP A 457 -4.36 35.84 10.83
C ASP A 457 -5.54 35.86 11.81
N GLY A 458 -5.38 35.09 12.89
CA GLY A 458 -6.02 35.34 14.18
C GLY A 458 -7.42 34.76 14.41
N LEU A 459 -7.51 33.92 15.44
CA LEU A 459 -8.53 33.81 16.51
C LEU A 459 -8.49 32.36 17.03
N GLY A 460 -8.40 32.04 18.32
CA GLY A 460 -8.43 32.83 19.53
C GLY A 460 -8.13 31.88 20.69
N ASN A 461 -7.34 32.39 21.63
CA ASN A 461 -6.89 31.75 22.84
C ASN A 461 -7.86 32.16 23.95
N GLU A 462 -8.58 31.22 24.58
CA GLU A 462 -9.29 31.47 25.84
C GLU A 462 -8.92 30.39 26.87
N ARG A 463 -8.05 30.80 27.80
CA ARG A 463 -8.00 30.31 29.18
C ARG A 463 -8.92 31.20 30.02
N SER A 464 -9.70 30.63 30.94
CA SER A 464 -9.78 30.96 32.38
C SER A 464 -10.94 30.18 33.05
N PRO A 465 -11.20 30.23 34.39
CA PRO A 465 -10.63 29.31 35.37
C PRO A 465 -11.69 28.63 36.29
N GLU A 466 -11.19 27.82 37.23
CA GLU A 466 -11.70 27.55 38.60
C GLU A 466 -13.19 27.22 38.84
N HIS A 467 -13.47 26.02 39.37
CA HIS A 467 -14.13 25.88 40.68
C HIS A 467 -14.13 24.43 41.19
N ARG A 468 -13.62 24.28 42.42
CA ARG A 468 -13.75 23.10 43.29
C ARG A 468 -15.07 23.24 44.06
N PRO A 469 -15.71 22.15 44.48
CA PRO A 469 -15.83 21.98 45.94
C PRO A 469 -15.54 20.56 46.41
N ALA A 470 -15.21 20.48 47.70
CA ALA A 470 -14.96 19.28 48.48
C ALA A 470 -16.20 18.92 49.32
N THR A 471 -16.38 17.62 49.57
CA THR A 471 -17.04 17.02 50.76
C THR A 471 -16.44 15.61 50.90
N GLU A 472 -15.66 15.38 51.97
CA GLU A 472 -15.97 14.48 53.11
C GLU A 472 -15.98 12.97 52.75
N GLU A 473 -15.55 12.00 53.55
CA GLU A 473 -14.73 11.83 54.75
C GLU A 473 -14.97 10.34 55.11
N HIS A 474 -13.96 9.46 55.06
CA HIS A 474 -13.89 8.27 55.94
C HIS A 474 -12.54 7.55 55.81
N ASP A 475 -11.67 7.93 56.75
CA ASP A 475 -11.02 7.11 57.76
C ASP A 475 -10.33 5.76 57.48
N ALA A 476 -9.28 5.61 58.30
CA ALA A 476 -8.48 4.44 58.67
C ALA A 476 -7.48 3.92 57.61
N GLY A 477 -6.17 3.99 57.82
CA GLY A 477 -5.38 4.40 58.98
C GLY A 477 -4.02 3.71 58.94
N HIS A 478 -3.00 4.43 59.43
CA HIS A 478 -1.79 3.93 60.13
C HIS A 478 -0.92 2.87 59.41
N LEU A 479 0.39 3.02 59.21
CA LEU A 479 1.47 3.65 59.97
C LEU A 479 2.54 4.15 58.97
N LEU A 480 3.07 5.37 59.12
CA LEU A 480 4.36 5.69 59.78
C LEU A 480 5.50 4.78 59.28
N GLN A 481 6.62 5.28 58.76
CA GLN A 481 7.41 6.46 59.14
C GLN A 481 8.45 6.62 58.00
N GLU A 482 8.70 7.79 57.40
CA GLU A 482 9.48 8.91 57.97
C GLU A 482 10.74 8.40 58.70
N THR A 483 11.94 8.91 58.49
CA THR A 483 12.39 10.16 57.88
C THR A 483 13.92 10.14 57.87
N GLU A 484 14.45 10.88 56.91
CA GLU A 484 15.58 11.81 57.02
C GLU A 484 17.01 11.32 57.31
N GLU A 485 17.89 11.98 56.57
CA GLU A 485 19.33 12.06 56.73
C GLU A 485 19.69 12.76 58.05
N ALA A 486 20.81 12.35 58.66
CA ALA A 486 21.43 12.84 59.91
C ALA A 486 20.91 12.23 61.23
#